data_AF-A0A3B9RT79-F1
#
_entry.id   AF-A0A3B9RT79-F1
#
_cell.length_a   1.000
_cell.length_b   1.000
_cell.length_c   1.000
_cell.angle_alpha   90.00
_cell.angle_beta   90.00
_cell.angle_gamma   90.00
#
_symmetry.space_group_name_H-M   'P 1'
#
loop_
_entity.id
_entity.type
_entity.pdbx_description
1 polymer ?
#
loop_
_entity_poly.entity_id
_entity_poly.type
_entity_poly.pdbx_seq_one_letter_code
_entity_poly.pdbx_strand_id
1 'polypeptide(L)'
;MILDITTLKKIDPLMWHSLPDVTDGIIHDEIWKCGEAVCTMLKSPACKSGQDLVFIPYAMAVTYKGKLVLVVSLEQEDLRSLSYSLGCSLKELQNDYQTKGNFSELRSFLYTKDTREDLGPYEEKLEVQVLRLFFLDTVCDNLDILEAPVQVLKP
;
A
#
# COMPACT_ATOMS: atom_id res chain seq x y z
N MET A 1 -13.24 8.42 3.57
CA MET A 1 -13.08 9.46 4.62
C MET A 1 -12.27 10.58 4.00
N ILE A 2 -12.62 11.85 4.18
CA ILE A 2 -11.78 12.95 3.65
C ILE A 2 -10.75 13.34 4.72
N LEU A 3 -9.47 13.29 4.35
CA LEU A 3 -8.31 13.60 5.18
C LEU A 3 -7.73 14.96 4.79
N ASP A 4 -7.49 15.82 5.78
CA ASP A 4 -6.77 17.07 5.56
C ASP A 4 -5.26 16.82 5.62
N ILE A 5 -4.61 16.89 4.45
CA ILE A 5 -3.16 16.68 4.30
C ILE A 5 -2.32 17.59 5.20
N THR A 6 -2.80 18.80 5.51
CA THR A 6 -2.06 19.76 6.34
C THR A 6 -2.03 19.37 7.81
N THR A 7 -2.98 18.54 8.23
CA THR A 7 -3.10 18.02 9.60
C THR A 7 -2.56 16.59 9.75
N LEU A 8 -2.37 15.88 8.64
CA LEU A 8 -1.82 14.53 8.66
C LEU A 8 -0.43 14.52 9.31
N LYS A 9 -0.31 13.64 10.30
CA LYS A 9 0.93 13.45 11.03
C LYS A 9 1.77 12.38 10.32
N LYS A 10 3.07 12.43 10.58
CA LYS A 10 4.01 11.42 10.09
C LYS A 10 3.58 10.03 10.58
N ILE A 11 3.54 9.06 9.68
CA ILE A 11 3.37 7.64 10.03
C ILE A 11 4.59 7.20 10.84
N ASP A 12 4.35 6.58 11.99
CA ASP A 12 5.41 5.87 12.71
C ASP A 12 5.69 4.54 11.98
N PRO A 13 6.89 4.34 11.43
CA PRO A 13 7.19 3.16 10.63
C PRO A 13 7.10 1.83 11.40
N LEU A 14 7.11 1.87 12.73
CA LEU A 14 7.01 0.68 13.59
C LEU A 14 5.60 0.39 14.08
N MET A 15 4.63 1.26 13.76
CA MET A 15 3.25 1.08 14.22
C MET A 15 2.55 -0.10 13.53
N TRP A 16 2.79 -0.28 12.24
CA TRP A 16 2.13 -1.29 11.43
C TRP A 16 3.14 -2.28 10.87
N HIS A 17 3.00 -3.56 11.24
CA HIS A 17 3.92 -4.61 10.82
C HIS A 17 4.00 -4.78 9.30
N SER A 18 2.88 -4.59 8.61
CA SER A 18 2.74 -4.69 7.15
C SER A 18 2.99 -3.38 6.41
N LEU A 19 3.43 -2.31 7.09
CA LEU A 19 3.74 -1.05 6.39
C LEU A 19 4.83 -1.28 5.34
N PRO A 20 4.64 -0.88 4.07
CA PRO A 20 5.69 -0.99 3.07
C PRO A 20 6.95 -0.21 3.44
N ASP A 21 8.13 -0.77 3.15
CA ASP A 21 9.37 0.00 3.19
C ASP A 21 9.44 0.95 1.99
N VAL A 22 9.18 2.23 2.24
CA VAL A 22 9.14 3.29 1.22
C VAL A 22 10.49 3.62 0.61
N THR A 23 11.57 2.96 1.06
CA THR A 23 12.90 3.06 0.45
C THR A 23 13.21 1.92 -0.51
N ASP A 24 12.35 0.89 -0.56
CA ASP A 24 12.49 -0.30 -1.38
C ASP A 24 11.48 -0.31 -2.54
N GLY A 25 11.82 -1.00 -3.63
CA GLY A 25 10.91 -1.19 -4.76
C GLY A 25 10.51 0.09 -5.53
N ILE A 26 11.20 1.22 -5.33
CA ILE A 26 10.82 2.50 -5.96
C ILE A 26 10.81 2.39 -7.50
N ILE A 27 9.67 2.71 -8.11
CA ILE A 27 9.53 2.83 -9.56
C ILE A 27 9.84 4.28 -9.94
N HIS A 28 11.04 4.53 -10.48
CA HIS A 28 11.56 5.89 -10.67
C HIS A 28 10.80 6.75 -11.68
N ASP A 29 10.10 6.12 -12.62
CA ASP A 29 9.21 6.76 -13.59
C ASP A 29 7.77 6.94 -13.06
N GLU A 30 7.46 6.46 -11.85
CA GLU A 30 6.12 6.56 -11.24
C GLU A 30 6.13 7.44 -9.99
N ILE A 31 6.71 8.63 -10.13
CA ILE A 31 6.68 9.68 -9.12
C ILE A 31 5.75 10.79 -9.61
N TRP A 32 4.75 11.12 -8.80
CA TRP A 32 3.65 12.01 -9.15
C TRP A 32 3.47 13.08 -8.08
N LYS A 33 3.03 14.26 -8.49
CA LYS A 33 2.56 15.32 -7.60
C LYS A 33 1.05 15.40 -7.64
N CYS A 34 0.43 15.32 -6.47
CA CYS A 34 -0.99 15.59 -6.26
C CYS A 34 -1.08 16.80 -5.33
N GLY A 35 -1.31 17.99 -5.89
CA GLY A 35 -1.13 19.25 -5.17
C GLY A 35 0.27 19.40 -4.57
N GLU A 36 0.35 19.61 -3.25
CA GLU A 36 1.61 19.69 -2.52
C GLU A 36 2.19 18.31 -2.10
N ALA A 37 1.44 17.23 -2.32
CA ALA A 37 1.86 15.87 -1.98
C ALA A 37 2.75 15.29 -3.09
N VAL A 38 3.73 14.49 -2.70
CA VAL A 38 4.53 13.68 -3.63
C VAL A 38 4.21 12.20 -3.40
N CYS A 39 3.63 11.59 -4.42
CA CYS A 39 3.22 10.20 -4.49
C CYS A 39 4.30 9.40 -5.22
N THR A 40 4.82 8.36 -4.59
CA THR A 40 5.86 7.48 -5.15
C THR A 40 5.35 6.06 -5.20
N MET A 41 5.26 5.48 -6.40
CA MET A 41 4.85 4.11 -6.57
C MET A 41 6.02 3.14 -6.30
N LEU A 42 5.70 2.04 -5.65
CA LEU A 42 6.62 1.00 -5.22
C LEU A 42 6.15 -0.33 -5.82
N LYS A 43 7.08 -1.15 -6.30
CA LYS A 43 6.86 -2.50 -6.79
C LYS A 43 7.53 -3.50 -5.87
N SER A 44 6.74 -4.44 -5.36
CA SER A 44 7.19 -5.50 -4.46
C SER A 44 8.05 -5.01 -3.28
N PRO A 45 7.69 -3.90 -2.58
CA PRO A 45 8.48 -3.46 -1.44
C PRO A 45 8.42 -4.48 -0.30
N ALA A 46 9.53 -4.65 0.42
CA ALA A 46 9.53 -5.39 1.67
C ALA A 46 8.64 -4.72 2.73
N CYS A 47 8.19 -5.49 3.73
CA CYS A 47 7.56 -4.92 4.92
C CYS A 47 8.61 -4.19 5.77
N LYS A 48 8.29 -3.00 6.28
CA LYS A 48 9.22 -2.19 7.08
C LYS A 48 9.66 -2.88 8.37
N SER A 49 8.81 -3.75 8.92
CA SER A 49 9.12 -4.56 10.10
C SER A 49 10.13 -5.68 9.82
N GLY A 50 10.37 -6.04 8.55
CA GLY A 50 11.16 -7.20 8.14
C GLY A 50 10.43 -8.54 8.31
N GLN A 51 9.14 -8.54 8.61
CA GLN A 51 8.33 -9.76 8.69
C GLN A 51 7.52 -9.97 7.40
N ASP A 52 7.74 -11.09 6.72
CA ASP A 52 7.07 -11.44 5.45
C ASP A 52 5.75 -12.20 5.70
N LEU A 53 4.89 -11.68 6.58
CA LEU A 53 3.53 -12.22 6.79
C LEU A 53 2.58 -11.82 5.65
N VAL A 54 2.91 -10.72 4.97
CA VAL A 54 2.13 -10.15 3.87
C VAL A 54 3.05 -9.93 2.68
N PHE A 55 2.59 -10.35 1.51
CA PHE A 55 3.16 -9.99 0.23
C PHE A 55 2.52 -8.71 -0.30
N ILE A 56 3.34 -7.72 -0.65
CA ILE A 56 2.90 -6.42 -1.12
C ILE A 56 3.29 -6.27 -2.60
N PRO A 57 2.45 -6.66 -3.58
CA PRO A 57 2.82 -6.55 -4.99
C PRO A 57 3.11 -5.11 -5.41
N TYR A 58 2.32 -4.14 -4.94
CA TYR A 58 2.50 -2.72 -5.21
C TYR A 58 2.01 -1.86 -4.06
N ALA A 59 2.61 -0.68 -3.92
CA ALA A 59 2.14 0.35 -2.99
C ALA A 59 2.41 1.75 -3.57
N MET A 60 1.74 2.76 -3.01
CA MET A 60 2.02 4.17 -3.26
C MET A 60 2.26 4.87 -1.93
N ALA A 61 3.47 5.37 -1.75
CA ALA A 61 3.87 6.16 -0.60
C ALA A 61 3.61 7.65 -0.87
N VAL A 62 2.91 8.32 0.03
CA VAL A 62 2.58 9.75 -0.09
C VAL A 62 3.35 10.53 0.95
N THR A 63 4.17 11.46 0.46
CA THR A 63 4.97 12.35 1.29
C THR A 63 4.47 13.78 1.18
N TYR A 64 4.40 14.46 2.33
CA TYR A 64 4.05 15.87 2.44
C TYR A 64 5.12 16.58 3.27
N LYS A 65 5.69 17.67 2.73
CA LYS A 65 6.81 18.41 3.35
C LYS A 65 7.96 17.48 3.81
N GLY A 66 8.26 16.47 3.00
CA GLY A 66 9.32 15.47 3.25
C GLY A 66 8.99 14.41 4.31
N LYS A 67 7.73 14.32 4.78
CA LYS A 67 7.29 13.33 5.76
C LYS A 67 6.33 12.34 5.11
N LEU A 68 6.49 11.05 5.38
CA LEU A 68 5.52 10.02 5.01
C LEU A 68 4.24 10.22 5.83
N VAL A 69 3.14 10.54 5.17
CA VAL A 69 1.85 10.88 5.81
C VAL A 69 0.75 9.88 5.50
N LEU A 70 0.85 9.20 4.36
CA LEU A 70 -0.16 8.25 3.88
C LEU A 70 0.52 7.18 3.02
N VAL A 71 0.05 5.94 3.09
CA VAL A 71 0.44 4.87 2.17
C VAL A 71 -0.81 4.13 1.70
N VAL A 72 -0.95 3.93 0.40
CA VAL A 72 -1.92 2.98 -0.15
C VAL A 72 -1.15 1.73 -0.57
N SER A 73 -1.59 0.54 -0.19
CA SER A 73 -0.93 -0.71 -0.58
C SER A 73 -1.92 -1.72 -1.11
N LEU A 74 -1.44 -2.59 -1.98
CA LEU A 74 -2.10 -3.84 -2.34
C LEU A 74 -1.39 -4.97 -1.61
N GLU A 75 -2.14 -5.80 -0.89
CA GLU A 75 -1.61 -6.78 0.05
C GLU A 75 -2.30 -8.13 -0.12
N GLN A 76 -1.50 -9.20 0.01
CA GLN A 76 -1.98 -10.56 0.19
C GLN A 76 -1.27 -11.18 1.38
N GLU A 77 -2.00 -11.83 2.26
CA GLU A 77 -1.41 -12.60 3.33
C GLU A 77 -0.72 -13.85 2.75
N ASP A 78 0.52 -14.12 3.14
CA ASP A 78 1.19 -15.39 2.80
C ASP A 78 0.71 -16.45 3.80
N LEU A 79 -0.19 -17.31 3.34
CA LEU A 79 -0.79 -18.36 4.15
C LEU A 79 0.25 -19.37 4.67
N ARG A 80 1.42 -19.47 4.04
CA ARG A 80 2.52 -20.32 4.54
C ARG A 80 3.24 -19.64 5.71
N SER A 81 3.51 -18.34 5.59
CA SER A 81 4.09 -17.56 6.68
C SER A 81 3.13 -17.52 7.88
N LEU A 82 1.84 -17.35 7.63
CA LEU A 82 0.80 -17.41 8.65
C LEU A 82 0.69 -18.79 9.30
N SER A 83 0.71 -19.88 8.53
CA SER A 83 0.61 -21.23 9.11
C SER A 83 1.76 -21.53 10.05
N TYR A 84 2.99 -21.11 9.68
CA TYR A 84 4.16 -21.22 10.53
C TYR A 84 4.03 -20.37 11.81
N SER A 85 3.55 -19.13 11.68
CA SER A 85 3.39 -18.19 12.80
C SER A 85 2.31 -18.65 13.80
N LEU A 86 1.19 -19.18 13.29
CA LEU A 86 0.04 -19.62 14.09
C LEU A 86 0.17 -21.07 14.59
N GLY A 87 1.12 -21.84 14.06
CA GLY A 87 1.30 -23.26 14.40
C GLY A 87 0.18 -24.17 13.89
N CYS A 88 -0.51 -23.75 12.82
CA CYS A 88 -1.58 -24.53 12.17
C CYS A 88 -1.12 -25.08 10.82
N SER A 89 -1.95 -25.93 10.20
CA SER A 89 -1.64 -26.44 8.86
C SER A 89 -2.00 -25.42 7.78
N LEU A 90 -1.20 -25.37 6.70
CA LEU A 90 -1.54 -24.55 5.52
C LEU A 90 -2.92 -24.90 4.95
N LYS A 91 -3.31 -26.18 5.02
CA LYS A 91 -4.59 -26.66 4.47
C LYS A 91 -5.79 -26.13 5.26
N GLU A 92 -5.66 -25.96 6.57
CA GLU A 92 -6.70 -25.30 7.38
C GLU A 92 -6.89 -23.86 6.93
N LEU A 93 -5.81 -23.09 6.81
CA LEU A 93 -5.88 -21.71 6.32
C LEU A 93 -6.43 -21.63 4.88
N GLN A 94 -6.03 -22.53 3.99
CA GLN A 94 -6.58 -22.60 2.63
C GLN A 94 -8.10 -22.83 2.60
N ASN A 95 -8.62 -23.68 3.51
CA ASN A 95 -10.05 -23.91 3.63
C ASN A 95 -10.77 -22.68 4.20
N ASP A 96 -10.20 -22.05 5.22
CA ASP A 96 -10.77 -20.85 5.87
C ASP A 96 -10.85 -19.67 4.90
N TYR A 97 -9.79 -19.47 4.10
CA TYR A 97 -9.72 -18.44 3.06
C TYR A 97 -10.38 -18.86 1.74
N GLN A 98 -10.95 -20.07 1.68
CA GLN A 98 -11.60 -20.62 0.48
C GLN A 98 -10.73 -20.56 -0.79
N THR A 99 -9.42 -20.76 -0.65
CA THR A 99 -8.43 -20.67 -1.73
C THR A 99 -7.63 -21.96 -1.85
N LYS A 100 -7.20 -22.27 -3.08
CA LYS A 100 -6.23 -23.35 -3.34
C LYS A 100 -4.79 -22.84 -3.41
N GLY A 101 -4.60 -21.51 -3.34
CA GLY A 101 -3.30 -20.84 -3.44
C GLY A 101 -2.57 -20.74 -2.10
N ASN A 102 -1.39 -20.13 -2.14
CA ASN A 102 -0.60 -19.82 -0.93
C ASN A 102 -0.86 -18.40 -0.42
N PHE A 103 -1.67 -17.63 -1.13
CA PHE A 103 -1.94 -16.23 -0.82
C PHE A 103 -3.44 -16.03 -0.65
N SER A 104 -3.81 -15.11 0.24
CA SER A 104 -5.18 -14.62 0.35
C SER A 104 -5.61 -13.88 -0.93
N GLU A 105 -6.87 -13.47 -0.97
CA GLU A 105 -7.33 -12.45 -1.90
C GLU A 105 -6.45 -11.19 -1.82
N LEU A 106 -6.24 -10.53 -2.96
CA LEU A 106 -5.54 -9.26 -3.05
C LEU A 106 -6.47 -8.15 -2.57
N ARG A 107 -6.06 -7.46 -1.50
CA ARG A 107 -6.85 -6.41 -0.87
C ARG A 107 -6.08 -5.11 -0.82
N SER A 108 -6.82 -4.01 -0.85
CA SER A 108 -6.26 -2.68 -0.79
C SER A 108 -6.35 -2.12 0.62
N PHE A 109 -5.27 -1.47 1.08
CA PHE A 109 -5.21 -0.87 2.42
C PHE A 109 -4.73 0.57 2.35
N LEU A 110 -5.27 1.40 3.24
CA LEU A 110 -4.86 2.77 3.47
C LEU A 110 -4.24 2.89 4.87
N TYR A 111 -2.98 3.29 4.91
CA TYR A 111 -2.27 3.60 6.14
C TYR A 111 -2.22 5.11 6.34
N THR A 112 -2.59 5.52 7.54
CA THR A 112 -2.27 6.84 8.08
C THR A 112 -1.46 6.66 9.35
N LYS A 113 -1.16 7.77 10.05
CA LYS A 113 -0.57 7.67 11.37
C LYS A 113 -1.45 6.86 12.32
N ASP A 114 -2.77 7.03 12.27
CA ASP A 114 -3.66 6.57 13.34
C ASP A 114 -4.47 5.33 12.93
N THR A 115 -4.52 5.01 11.63
CA THR A 115 -5.36 3.94 11.09
C THR A 115 -4.65 3.10 10.02
N ARG A 116 -5.05 1.82 9.97
CA ARG A 116 -4.90 0.93 8.81
C ARG A 116 -6.30 0.52 8.38
N GLU A 117 -6.80 1.10 7.29
CA GLU A 117 -8.15 0.89 6.78
C GLU A 117 -8.11 -0.11 5.62
N ASP A 118 -9.01 -1.10 5.64
CA ASP A 118 -9.23 -2.04 4.54
C ASP A 118 -10.20 -1.40 3.53
N LEU A 119 -9.70 -1.11 2.33
CA LEU A 119 -10.47 -0.50 1.25
C LEU A 119 -11.21 -1.53 0.38
N GLY A 120 -11.03 -2.83 0.67
CA GLY A 120 -11.69 -3.93 -0.01
C GLY A 120 -10.80 -4.68 -1.02
N PRO A 121 -11.37 -5.69 -1.69
CA PRO A 121 -10.66 -6.47 -2.69
C PRO A 121 -10.25 -5.61 -3.89
N TYR A 122 -9.07 -5.89 -4.45
CA TYR A 122 -8.61 -5.34 -5.71
C TYR A 122 -8.79 -6.38 -6.81
N GLU A 123 -9.70 -6.13 -7.74
CA GLU A 123 -10.10 -7.08 -8.80
C GLU A 123 -9.52 -6.75 -10.18
N GLU A 124 -8.89 -5.57 -10.30
CA GLU A 124 -8.34 -5.08 -11.55
C GLU A 124 -7.00 -5.75 -11.91
N LYS A 125 -6.50 -5.48 -13.11
CA LYS A 125 -5.20 -6.02 -13.55
C LYS A 125 -4.04 -5.37 -12.81
N LEU A 126 -2.99 -6.17 -12.56
CA LEU A 126 -1.70 -5.71 -12.03
C LEU A 126 -0.80 -5.12 -13.13
N GLU A 127 -1.36 -4.25 -13.97
CA GLU A 127 -0.64 -3.51 -15.00
C GLU A 127 -0.31 -2.10 -14.47
N VAL A 128 0.92 -1.62 -14.67
CA VAL A 128 1.40 -0.36 -14.05
C VAL A 128 0.48 0.83 -14.36
N GLN A 129 -0.05 0.92 -15.57
CA GLN A 129 -0.97 2.00 -15.96
C GLN A 129 -2.29 1.97 -15.18
N VAL A 130 -2.85 0.77 -14.98
CA VAL A 130 -4.11 0.57 -14.24
C VAL A 130 -3.87 0.87 -12.75
N LEU A 131 -2.79 0.32 -12.20
CA LEU A 131 -2.40 0.53 -10.81
C LEU A 131 -2.13 2.00 -10.50
N ARG A 132 -1.46 2.70 -11.42
CA ARG A 132 -1.20 4.15 -11.30
C ARG A 132 -2.50 4.92 -11.14
N LEU A 133 -3.49 4.66 -12.02
CA LEU A 133 -4.79 5.32 -11.94
C LEU A 133 -5.47 5.01 -10.60
N PHE A 134 -5.56 3.73 -10.24
CA PHE A 134 -6.13 3.29 -8.97
C PHE A 134 -5.52 4.01 -7.76
N PHE A 135 -4.18 4.04 -7.66
CA PHE A 135 -3.52 4.65 -6.52
C PHE A 135 -3.69 6.17 -6.50
N LEU A 136 -3.55 6.84 -7.65
CA LEU A 136 -3.70 8.30 -7.72
C LEU A 136 -5.12 8.73 -7.39
N ASP A 137 -6.13 8.04 -7.94
CA ASP A 137 -7.54 8.31 -7.65
C ASP A 137 -7.82 8.09 -6.16
N THR A 138 -7.35 6.96 -5.60
CA THR A 138 -7.49 6.68 -4.15
C THR A 138 -6.86 7.78 -3.29
N VAL A 139 -5.66 8.26 -3.66
CA VAL A 139 -4.99 9.33 -2.92
C VAL A 139 -5.74 10.65 -3.05
N CYS A 140 -6.16 11.02 -4.27
CA CYS A 140 -6.87 12.27 -4.52
C CYS A 140 -8.23 12.29 -3.80
N ASP A 141 -8.99 11.20 -3.87
CA ASP A 141 -10.29 11.07 -3.19
C ASP A 141 -10.15 11.16 -1.67
N ASN A 142 -9.13 10.52 -1.10
CA ASN A 142 -8.92 10.56 0.36
C ASN A 142 -8.34 11.90 0.83
N LEU A 143 -7.66 12.67 -0.02
CA LEU A 143 -7.08 13.97 0.34
C LEU A 143 -7.88 15.18 -0.17
N ASP A 144 -9.03 14.95 -0.82
CA ASP A 144 -9.85 15.98 -1.48
C ASP A 144 -9.04 16.87 -2.45
N ILE A 145 -8.17 16.24 -3.23
CA ILE A 145 -7.32 16.92 -4.22
C ILE A 145 -8.06 16.97 -5.55
N LEU A 146 -8.43 18.17 -5.98
CA LEU A 146 -9.13 18.41 -7.25
C LEU A 146 -8.17 18.60 -8.44
N GLU A 147 -6.91 18.86 -8.16
CA GLU A 147 -5.89 19.10 -9.17
C GLU A 147 -5.45 17.79 -9.83
N ALA A 148 -5.28 17.79 -11.15
CA ALA A 148 -4.82 16.62 -11.87
C ALA A 148 -3.38 16.24 -11.46
N PRO A 149 -3.08 14.96 -11.21
CA PRO A 149 -1.73 14.52 -10.89
C PRO A 149 -0.73 14.85 -12.00
N VAL A 150 0.44 15.38 -11.62
CA VAL A 150 1.51 15.73 -12.56
C VAL A 150 2.72 14.84 -12.32
N GLN A 151 3.19 14.16 -13.36
CA GLN A 151 4.37 13.32 -13.28
C GLN A 151 5.62 14.17 -13.02
N VAL A 152 6.41 13.77 -12.03
CA VAL A 152 7.72 14.38 -11.75
C VAL A 152 8.74 13.66 -12.61
N LEU A 153 9.00 14.21 -13.79
CA LEU A 153 10.13 13.76 -14.60
C LEU A 153 11.41 14.18 -13.88
N LYS A 154 12.23 13.21 -13.45
CA LYS A 154 13.62 13.52 -13.10
C LYS A 154 14.33 13.96 -14.38
N PRO A 155 15.02 15.12 -14.37
CA PRO A 155 15.85 15.54 -15.49
C PRO A 155 17.02 14.59 -15.73
#